data_AF-A0A166W9C9-F1
#
_entry.id   AF-A0A166W9C9-F1
#
_cell.length_a   1.000
_cell.length_b   1.000
_cell.length_c   1.000
_cell.angle_alpha   90.00
_cell.angle_beta   90.00
_cell.angle_gamma   90.00
#
_symmetry.space_group_name_H-M   'P 1'
#
loop_
_entity.id
_entity.type
_entity.pdbx_description
1 polymer ?
#
loop_
_entity_poly.entity_id
_entity_poly.type
_entity_poly.pdbx_seq_one_letter_code
_entity_poly.pdbx_strand_id
1 'polypeptide(L)'
;MKNSQSTKAYSGDLEQQLLNVLEFVTQEPDPNHHWPKGQDPNQAYKKGLYYIKEKQYPLAAKWMRLAAMSGDNKAQFYLGLLFIKGQGVPKSVFHGVAWLSLAQSQGNIAAESTLKEVRPHLTTKRYLDAQCYAATLYEQIHQLNHFKT
;
A
#
# COMPACT_ATOMS: atom_id res chain seq x y z
N MET A 1 -36.63 -3.64 18.07
CA MET A 1 -35.18 -3.56 18.40
C MET A 1 -34.57 -4.94 18.21
N LYS A 2 -33.77 -5.15 17.16
CA LYS A 2 -32.80 -6.27 17.01
C LYS A 2 -32.12 -6.19 15.65
N ASN A 3 -30.86 -5.74 15.64
CA ASN A 3 -29.70 -6.27 14.90
C ASN A 3 -28.69 -5.16 14.63
N SER A 4 -27.80 -4.96 15.60
CA SER A 4 -26.62 -4.11 15.48
C SER A 4 -25.36 -4.86 15.95
N GLN A 5 -25.30 -6.16 15.66
CA GLN A 5 -24.12 -6.98 15.92
C GLN A 5 -23.66 -7.63 14.62
N SER A 6 -22.90 -6.90 13.81
CA SER A 6 -22.08 -7.49 12.72
C SER A 6 -20.93 -6.62 12.24
N THR A 7 -20.62 -5.50 12.89
CA THR A 7 -19.56 -4.57 12.43
C THR A 7 -18.27 -4.65 13.24
N LYS A 8 -18.21 -5.41 14.35
CA LYS A 8 -17.05 -5.42 15.26
C LYS A 8 -16.08 -6.61 15.11
N ALA A 9 -16.39 -7.58 14.25
CA ALA A 9 -15.59 -8.80 14.11
C ALA A 9 -14.66 -8.82 12.89
N TYR A 10 -14.87 -7.92 11.91
CA TYR A 10 -14.13 -7.95 10.63
C TYR A 10 -12.88 -7.05 10.61
N SER A 11 -12.70 -6.16 11.60
CA SER A 11 -11.53 -5.27 11.66
C SER A 11 -10.26 -5.99 12.15
N GLY A 12 -10.37 -6.92 13.10
CA GLY A 12 -9.22 -7.57 13.72
C GLY A 12 -8.45 -8.52 12.81
N ASP A 13 -9.13 -9.25 11.92
CA ASP A 13 -8.49 -10.21 11.00
C ASP A 13 -7.79 -9.49 9.83
N LEU A 14 -8.33 -8.36 9.39
CA LEU A 14 -7.71 -7.48 8.39
C LEU A 14 -6.53 -6.70 8.97
N GLU A 15 -6.63 -6.18 10.19
CA GLU A 15 -5.48 -5.61 10.90
C GLU A 15 -4.40 -6.64 11.18
N GLN A 16 -4.74 -7.90 11.46
CA GLN A 16 -3.78 -8.99 11.60
C GLN A 16 -3.14 -9.39 10.26
N GLN A 17 -3.92 -9.53 9.18
CA GLN A 17 -3.35 -9.76 7.84
C GLN A 17 -2.50 -8.57 7.39
N LEU A 18 -2.91 -7.35 7.71
CA LEU A 18 -2.13 -6.14 7.53
C LEU A 18 -0.87 -6.18 8.38
N LEU A 19 -0.92 -6.51 9.67
CA LEU A 19 0.23 -6.63 10.54
C LEU A 19 1.17 -7.73 10.09
N ASN A 20 0.68 -8.85 9.55
CA ASN A 20 1.49 -9.95 9.03
C ASN A 20 2.15 -9.59 7.69
N VAL A 21 1.41 -8.90 6.80
CA VAL A 21 1.96 -8.34 5.56
C VAL A 21 2.93 -7.19 5.87
N LEU A 22 2.60 -6.34 6.84
CA LEU A 22 3.47 -5.28 7.32
C LEU A 22 4.70 -5.89 7.96
N GLU A 23 4.61 -6.91 8.82
CA GLU A 23 5.72 -7.67 9.42
C GLU A 23 6.65 -8.23 8.33
N PHE A 24 6.06 -8.84 7.30
CA PHE A 24 6.80 -9.34 6.15
C PHE A 24 7.55 -8.22 5.39
N VAL A 25 6.93 -7.04 5.27
CA VAL A 25 7.51 -5.87 4.59
C VAL A 25 8.32 -4.97 5.55
N THR A 26 8.27 -5.18 6.87
CA THR A 26 9.02 -4.47 7.92
C THR A 26 10.24 -5.24 8.38
N GLN A 27 10.49 -6.46 7.89
CA GLN A 27 11.83 -7.04 8.03
C GLN A 27 12.83 -6.04 7.45
N GLU A 28 13.61 -5.46 8.37
CA GLU A 28 14.58 -4.43 8.08
C GLU A 28 15.50 -4.91 6.96
N PRO A 29 15.89 -4.02 6.02
CA PRO A 29 16.93 -4.37 5.07
C PRO A 29 18.16 -4.83 5.84
N ASP A 30 18.74 -5.96 5.40
CA ASP A 30 19.91 -6.62 6.02
C ASP A 30 20.90 -5.60 6.62
N PRO A 31 21.22 -5.69 7.93
CA PRO A 31 22.12 -4.75 8.59
C PRO A 31 23.55 -4.74 8.01
N ASN A 32 23.93 -5.74 7.20
CA ASN A 32 25.21 -5.74 6.47
C ASN A 32 25.14 -4.95 5.15
N HIS A 33 23.97 -4.45 4.76
CA HIS A 33 23.77 -3.66 3.56
C HIS A 33 23.94 -2.16 3.87
N HIS A 34 25.13 -1.63 3.57
CA HIS A 34 25.49 -0.24 3.87
C HIS A 34 24.67 0.77 3.04
N TRP A 35 23.63 1.35 3.64
CA TRP A 35 22.88 2.45 3.04
C TRP A 35 23.45 3.81 3.48
N PRO A 36 23.90 4.67 2.57
CA PRO A 36 24.53 5.95 2.93
C PRO A 36 23.49 6.94 3.49
N LYS A 37 23.95 7.86 4.36
CA LYS A 37 23.15 8.99 4.87
C LYS A 37 22.55 9.79 3.70
N GLY A 38 21.22 9.93 3.68
CA GLY A 38 20.47 10.58 2.59
C GLY A 38 19.48 9.65 1.86
N GLN A 39 18.70 8.87 2.61
CA GLN A 39 17.58 8.09 2.09
C GLN A 39 16.43 9.02 1.64
N ASP A 40 16.65 9.67 0.51
CA ASP A 40 15.69 10.49 -0.20
C ASP A 40 14.53 9.58 -0.70
N PRO A 41 13.24 9.93 -0.44
CA PRO A 41 12.08 9.33 -1.09
C PRO A 41 12.26 9.07 -2.59
N ASN A 42 12.98 9.97 -3.29
CA ASN A 42 13.30 9.85 -4.71
C ASN A 42 14.19 8.65 -5.04
N GLN A 43 14.97 8.12 -4.10
CA GLN A 43 15.78 6.91 -4.31
C GLN A 43 14.99 5.64 -4.04
N ALA A 44 14.08 5.64 -3.07
CA ALA A 44 13.26 4.47 -2.74
C ALA A 44 12.37 4.09 -3.94
N TYR A 45 11.74 5.08 -4.59
CA TYR A 45 10.95 4.85 -5.79
C TYR A 45 11.81 4.28 -6.94
N LYS A 46 12.98 4.86 -7.21
CA LYS A 46 13.91 4.36 -8.25
C LYS A 46 14.38 2.93 -7.98
N LYS A 47 14.71 2.60 -6.73
CA LYS A 47 15.08 1.24 -6.31
C LYS A 47 13.92 0.28 -6.49
N GLY A 48 12.71 0.66 -6.09
CA GLY A 48 11.51 -0.12 -6.32
C GLY A 48 11.31 -0.43 -7.81
N LEU A 49 11.44 0.56 -8.68
CA LEU A 49 11.35 0.37 -10.14
C LEU A 49 12.45 -0.56 -10.67
N TYR A 50 13.67 -0.45 -10.18
CA TYR A 50 14.76 -1.34 -10.53
C TYR A 50 14.40 -2.80 -10.20
N TYR A 51 13.94 -3.08 -8.98
CA TYR A 51 13.56 -4.45 -8.60
C TYR A 51 12.31 -4.95 -9.32
N ILE A 52 11.38 -4.08 -9.72
CA ILE A 52 10.27 -4.46 -10.61
C ILE A 52 10.82 -4.93 -11.97
N LYS A 53 11.78 -4.20 -12.53
CA LYS A 53 12.44 -4.54 -13.81
C LYS A 53 13.18 -5.87 -13.73
N GLU A 54 13.92 -6.08 -12.64
CA GLU A 54 14.64 -7.33 -12.35
C GLU A 54 13.73 -8.46 -11.87
N LYS A 55 12.39 -8.26 -11.84
CA LYS A 55 11.38 -9.23 -11.39
C LYS A 55 11.56 -9.70 -9.94
N GLN A 56 12.29 -8.95 -9.13
CA GLN A 56 12.49 -9.19 -7.70
C GLN A 56 11.37 -8.51 -6.91
N TYR A 57 10.16 -9.02 -7.11
CA TYR A 57 8.94 -8.40 -6.58
C TYR A 57 8.90 -8.21 -5.05
N PRO A 58 9.42 -9.12 -4.20
CA PRO A 58 9.44 -8.90 -2.76
C PRO A 58 10.25 -7.66 -2.37
N LEU A 59 11.42 -7.47 -2.98
CA LEU A 59 12.25 -6.28 -2.74
C LEU A 59 11.60 -5.04 -3.33
N ALA A 60 11.01 -5.14 -4.52
CA ALA A 60 10.24 -4.05 -5.11
C ALA A 60 9.11 -3.57 -4.19
N ALA A 61 8.36 -4.50 -3.59
CA ALA A 61 7.28 -4.17 -2.66
C ALA A 61 7.79 -3.44 -1.41
N LYS A 62 8.93 -3.87 -0.86
CA LYS A 62 9.59 -3.18 0.26
C LYS A 62 9.94 -1.74 -0.08
N TRP A 63 10.62 -1.52 -1.22
CA TRP A 63 11.01 -0.17 -1.66
C TRP A 63 9.82 0.71 -2.06
N MET A 64 8.83 0.12 -2.72
CA MET A 64 7.60 0.83 -3.10
C MET A 64 6.78 1.23 -1.88
N ARG A 65 6.72 0.41 -0.83
CA ARG A 65 6.11 0.81 0.44
C ARG A 65 6.83 1.98 1.07
N LEU A 66 8.16 1.94 1.12
CA LEU A 66 8.92 3.04 1.73
C LEU A 66 8.64 4.37 1.01
N ALA A 67 8.64 4.36 -0.32
CA ALA A 67 8.29 5.54 -1.11
C ALA A 67 6.80 5.93 -0.99
N ALA A 68 5.89 4.95 -0.91
CA ALA A 68 4.46 5.20 -0.74
C ALA A 68 4.16 5.86 0.62
N MET A 69 4.88 5.44 1.67
CA MET A 69 4.79 6.00 3.02
C MET A 69 5.40 7.39 3.15
N SER A 70 6.27 7.82 2.23
CA SER A 70 6.70 9.22 2.14
C SER A 70 5.73 10.10 1.34
N GLY A 71 4.57 9.58 0.93
CA GLY A 71 3.57 10.33 0.15
C GLY A 71 3.79 10.31 -1.35
N ASP A 72 4.66 9.44 -1.90
CA ASP A 72 4.83 9.33 -3.35
C ASP A 72 3.62 8.63 -3.98
N ASN A 73 2.80 9.39 -4.72
CA ASN A 73 1.60 8.90 -5.36
C ASN A 73 1.86 7.86 -6.48
N LYS A 74 3.05 7.83 -7.08
CA LYS A 74 3.44 6.81 -8.06
C LYS A 74 3.79 5.52 -7.33
N ALA A 75 4.52 5.61 -6.22
CA ALA A 75 4.85 4.45 -5.41
C ALA A 75 3.60 3.79 -4.80
N GLN A 76 2.64 4.59 -4.32
CA GLN A 76 1.34 4.09 -3.86
C GLN A 76 0.60 3.33 -4.98
N PHE A 77 0.62 3.86 -6.20
CA PHE A 77 0.05 3.17 -7.37
C PHE A 77 0.73 1.83 -7.65
N TYR A 78 2.06 1.78 -7.71
CA TYR A 78 2.79 0.54 -7.95
C TYR A 78 2.58 -0.48 -6.83
N LEU A 79 2.55 -0.04 -5.57
CA LEU A 79 2.25 -0.93 -4.45
C LEU A 79 0.84 -1.53 -4.57
N GLY A 80 -0.14 -0.71 -4.98
CA GLY A 80 -1.49 -1.18 -5.29
C GLY A 80 -1.53 -2.26 -6.37
N LEU A 81 -0.75 -2.08 -7.45
CA LEU A 81 -0.60 -3.08 -8.51
C LEU A 81 0.06 -4.38 -8.01
N LEU A 82 1.10 -4.27 -7.17
CA LEU A 82 1.77 -5.44 -6.59
C LEU A 82 0.79 -6.26 -5.74
N PHE A 83 -0.08 -5.61 -4.97
CA PHE A 83 -1.16 -6.27 -4.22
C PHE A 83 -2.20 -6.93 -5.13
N ILE A 84 -2.67 -6.26 -6.18
CA ILE A 84 -3.65 -6.84 -7.11
C ILE A 84 -3.09 -8.07 -7.80
N LYS A 85 -1.80 -8.03 -8.17
CA LYS A 85 -1.12 -9.13 -8.87
C LYS A 85 -0.59 -10.22 -7.93
N GLY A 86 -0.47 -9.94 -6.64
CA GLY A 86 0.20 -10.84 -5.69
C GLY A 86 1.70 -10.97 -5.95
N GLN A 87 2.33 -9.91 -6.43
CA GLN A 87 3.74 -9.90 -6.82
C GLN A 87 4.58 -9.40 -5.65
N GLY A 88 5.28 -10.33 -4.99
CA GLY A 88 6.13 -9.98 -3.85
C GLY A 88 5.39 -9.58 -2.58
N VAL A 89 4.06 -9.57 -2.63
CA VAL A 89 3.13 -9.42 -1.51
C VAL A 89 1.98 -10.40 -1.72
N PRO A 90 1.28 -10.83 -0.67
CA PRO A 90 0.07 -11.62 -0.80
C PRO A 90 -0.97 -10.91 -1.67
N LYS A 91 -1.60 -11.66 -2.58
CA LYS A 91 -2.61 -11.11 -3.49
C LYS A 91 -3.80 -10.57 -2.69
N SER A 92 -4.09 -9.28 -2.85
CA SER A 92 -5.24 -8.65 -2.19
C SER A 92 -5.78 -7.49 -3.01
N VAL A 93 -6.90 -7.72 -3.69
CA VAL A 93 -7.59 -6.66 -4.46
C VAL A 93 -8.07 -5.54 -3.53
N PHE A 94 -8.49 -5.87 -2.31
CA PHE A 94 -8.90 -4.90 -1.30
C PHE A 94 -7.78 -3.90 -0.97
N HIS A 95 -6.61 -4.38 -0.58
CA HIS A 95 -5.46 -3.51 -0.27
C HIS A 95 -4.97 -2.77 -1.52
N GLY A 96 -5.01 -3.43 -2.68
CA GLY A 96 -4.72 -2.79 -3.95
C GLY A 96 -5.60 -1.57 -4.23
N VAL A 97 -6.91 -1.72 -4.07
CA VAL A 97 -7.88 -0.62 -4.21
C VAL A 97 -7.64 0.50 -3.21
N ALA A 98 -7.27 0.19 -1.97
CA ALA A 98 -6.97 1.21 -0.98
C ALA A 98 -5.75 2.06 -1.37
N TRP A 99 -4.63 1.42 -1.75
CA TRP A 99 -3.43 2.12 -2.21
C TRP A 99 -3.66 2.91 -3.50
N LEU A 100 -4.44 2.36 -4.45
CA LEU A 100 -4.81 3.07 -5.67
C LEU A 100 -5.74 4.26 -5.39
N SER A 101 -6.69 4.13 -4.46
CA SER A 101 -7.60 5.22 -4.08
C SER A 101 -6.84 6.37 -3.41
N LEU A 102 -5.83 6.03 -2.61
CA LEU A 102 -4.90 6.98 -2.02
C LEU A 102 -4.04 7.68 -3.10
N ALA A 103 -3.51 6.93 -4.07
CA ALA A 103 -2.77 7.49 -5.18
C ALA A 103 -3.64 8.43 -6.04
N GLN A 104 -4.89 8.04 -6.29
CA GLN A 104 -5.87 8.82 -7.05
C GLN A 104 -6.20 10.14 -6.33
N SER A 105 -6.41 10.12 -5.01
CA SER A 105 -6.71 11.34 -4.24
C SER A 105 -5.55 12.34 -4.26
N GLN A 106 -4.32 11.87 -4.45
CA GLN A 106 -3.11 12.68 -4.66
C GLN A 106 -2.83 13.00 -6.14
N GLY A 107 -3.79 12.79 -7.03
CA GLY A 107 -3.72 13.21 -8.45
C GLY A 107 -3.12 12.17 -9.42
N ASN A 108 -2.94 10.91 -9.02
CA ASN A 108 -2.46 9.88 -9.94
C ASN A 108 -3.59 9.38 -10.86
N ILE A 109 -3.58 9.86 -12.11
CA ILE A 109 -4.59 9.53 -13.13
C ILE A 109 -4.56 8.03 -13.49
N ALA A 110 -3.38 7.40 -13.51
CA ALA A 110 -3.28 5.97 -13.82
C ALA A 110 -4.01 5.10 -12.78
N ALA A 111 -4.06 5.55 -11.53
CA ALA A 111 -4.78 4.86 -10.47
C ALA A 111 -6.29 4.83 -10.72
N GLU A 112 -6.87 5.90 -11.27
CA GLU A 112 -8.30 5.94 -11.62
C GLU A 112 -8.64 4.89 -12.68
N SER A 113 -7.84 4.80 -13.75
CA SER A 113 -8.04 3.80 -14.80
C SER A 113 -7.98 2.38 -14.24
N THR A 114 -7.00 2.09 -13.39
CA THR A 114 -6.88 0.77 -12.74
C THR A 114 -8.02 0.50 -11.77
N LEU A 115 -8.51 1.50 -11.02
CA LEU A 115 -9.65 1.35 -10.12
C LEU A 115 -10.93 0.94 -10.87
N LYS A 116 -11.15 1.52 -12.06
CA LYS A 116 -12.27 1.13 -12.93
C LYS A 116 -12.14 -0.32 -13.41
N GLU A 117 -10.92 -0.75 -13.76
CA GLU A 117 -10.64 -2.14 -14.16
C GLU A 117 -10.88 -3.14 -13.02
N VAL A 118 -10.46 -2.81 -11.79
CA VAL A 118 -10.62 -3.74 -10.65
C VAL A 118 -11.99 -3.69 -9.99
N ARG A 119 -12.80 -2.66 -10.27
CA ARG A 119 -14.16 -2.51 -9.72
C ARG A 119 -15.04 -3.76 -9.81
N PRO A 120 -15.11 -4.51 -10.94
CA PRO A 120 -15.90 -5.74 -11.03
C PRO A 120 -15.36 -6.90 -10.16
N HIS A 121 -14.12 -6.84 -9.69
CA HIS A 121 -13.53 -7.88 -8.85
C HIS A 121 -13.88 -7.73 -7.35
N LEU A 122 -14.64 -6.71 -6.97
CA LEU A 122 -15.09 -6.48 -5.60
C LEU A 122 -16.58 -6.17 -5.53
N THR A 123 -17.20 -6.63 -4.44
CA THR A 123 -18.56 -6.16 -4.09
C THR A 123 -18.53 -4.67 -3.79
N THR A 124 -19.64 -3.98 -4.00
CA THR A 124 -19.76 -2.54 -3.70
C THR A 124 -19.36 -2.21 -2.28
N LYS A 125 -19.80 -3.02 -1.31
CA LYS A 125 -19.41 -2.84 0.10
C LYS A 125 -17.90 -2.91 0.27
N ARG A 126 -17.24 -3.96 -0.24
CA ARG A 126 -15.78 -4.12 -0.10
C ARG A 126 -14.99 -3.02 -0.79
N TYR A 127 -15.48 -2.53 -1.92
CA TYR A 127 -14.86 -1.42 -2.63
C TYR A 127 -14.92 -0.12 -1.80
N LEU A 128 -16.08 0.20 -1.24
CA LEU A 128 -16.24 1.36 -0.37
C LEU A 128 -15.41 1.23 0.92
N ASP A 129 -15.40 0.04 1.53
CA ASP A 129 -14.58 -0.24 2.71
C ASP A 129 -13.08 -0.02 2.40
N ALA A 130 -12.61 -0.41 1.21
CA ALA A 130 -11.23 -0.17 0.78
C ALA A 130 -10.93 1.33 0.56
N GLN A 131 -11.89 2.10 0.04
CA GLN A 131 -11.76 3.55 -0.09
C GLN A 131 -11.74 4.26 1.27
N CYS A 132 -12.55 3.81 2.23
CA CYS A 132 -12.49 4.31 3.60
C CYS A 132 -11.13 3.99 4.26
N TYR A 133 -10.60 2.78 4.03
CA TYR A 133 -9.27 2.41 4.49
C TYR A 133 -8.15 3.23 3.81
N ALA A 134 -8.34 3.70 2.58
CA ALA A 134 -7.40 4.65 1.96
C ALA A 134 -7.31 5.97 2.72
N ALA A 135 -8.42 6.45 3.31
CA ALA A 135 -8.42 7.67 4.12
C ALA A 135 -7.63 7.50 5.43
N THR A 136 -7.72 6.33 6.07
CA THR A 136 -6.92 6.06 7.28
C THR A 136 -5.43 5.97 6.95
N LEU A 137 -5.07 5.35 5.83
CA LEU A 137 -3.68 5.34 5.33
C LEU A 137 -3.15 6.75 5.07
N TYR A 138 -3.98 7.63 4.49
CA TYR A 138 -3.61 9.03 4.25
C TYR A 138 -3.25 9.75 5.56
N GLU A 139 -4.10 9.64 6.57
CA GLU A 139 -3.87 10.26 7.88
C GLU A 139 -2.59 9.75 8.53
N GLN A 140 -2.37 8.43 8.52
CA GLN A 140 -1.16 7.81 9.06
C GLN A 140 0.10 8.30 8.36
N ILE A 141 0.09 8.34 7.02
CA ILE A 141 1.23 8.83 6.23
C ILE A 141 1.52 10.30 6.54
N HIS A 142 0.46 11.12 6.62
CA HIS A 142 0.60 12.54 6.91
C HIS A 142 1.15 12.79 8.32
N GLN A 143 0.63 12.07 9.34
CA GLN A 143 1.14 12.13 10.71
C GLN A 143 2.61 11.70 10.77
N LEU A 144 2.97 10.56 10.17
CA LEU A 144 4.35 10.05 10.17
C LEU A 144 5.34 11.02 9.51
N ASN A 145 4.91 11.76 8.49
CA ASN A 145 5.76 12.75 7.83
C ASN A 145 5.86 14.07 8.64
N HIS A 146 4.82 14.46 9.38
CA HIS A 146 4.85 15.63 10.27
C HIS A 146 5.77 15.45 11.49
N PHE A 147 5.98 14.23 11.99
CA PHE A 147 6.91 13.98 13.10
C PHE A 147 8.39 13.91 12.70
N LYS A 148 8.71 13.99 11.41
CA LYS A 148 10.08 13.88 10.87
C LYS A 148 10.76 15.21 10.55
N THR A 149 10.09 16.34 10.80
CA THR A 149 10.64 17.70 10.73
C THR A 149 11.13 18.16 12.09
#